data_AF-A0A848DMT1-F1
#
_entry.id   AF-A0A848DMT1-F1
#
_cell.length_a   1.000
_cell.length_b   1.000
_cell.length_c   1.000
_cell.angle_alpha   90.00
_cell.angle_beta   90.00
_cell.angle_gamma   90.00
#
_symmetry.space_group_name_H-M   'P 1'
#
loop_
_entity.id
_entity.type
_entity.pdbx_description
1 polymer ?
#
loop_
_entity_poly.entity_id
_entity_poly.type
_entity_poly.pdbx_seq_one_letter_code
_entity_poly.pdbx_strand_id
1 'polypeptide(L)'
;MTDPLDALREPIRPVAPDPAFAARLRTRLERAVFDPMATQFDTWEDDMLTTDTPSTEAAVALALSTVTPYLTVADAAAALTFYSEAFGGIRRGEPIVMPDGRIGHAEIALGDSVLMLAEEFPEMGLVAPTGGSVAQSLRLEVADPDTVVGRALARGARLERPVTESPYGRGGVVIDPSGHRWMVSREAPVAAGPAAPRPGEVGYASLWTHDVEAAERFYTSVLGWETTAGSAPQGRQVTNLARPLGMWGGQERTTLFLCFAVPDVDDAVALVRAAGGTAGDPAEEPYGRIADCVDDQGLPFAVFAAPPGSGPRPAPTQPGELASARLEVPDTTLARAFYGTVLGWRFVPGREAGGWEVRIGDGVPRPALHVTAGREAAGVPAFGVADVATAVDAVRAAGGTAAEPRFEDHRATACTDDQGTRFDLVEHPADVSGGAAPR
;
A
#
# COMPACT_ATOMS: atom_id res chain seq x y z
N MET A 1 62.41 -3.69 8.63
CA MET A 1 60.96 -3.88 8.42
C MET A 1 60.37 -2.50 8.25
N THR A 2 59.92 -2.18 7.04
CA THR A 2 59.27 -0.91 6.71
C THR A 2 57.85 -0.93 7.31
N ASP A 3 57.39 0.20 7.84
CA ASP A 3 56.08 0.35 8.45
C ASP A 3 54.99 0.14 7.36
N PRO A 4 54.04 -0.80 7.52
CA PRO A 4 52.99 -1.05 6.52
C PRO A 4 52.08 0.17 6.26
N LEU A 5 52.16 1.22 7.08
CA LEU A 5 51.40 2.45 6.93
C LEU A 5 52.15 3.55 6.15
N ASP A 6 53.40 3.34 5.75
CA ASP A 6 54.16 4.32 4.97
C ASP A 6 53.54 4.61 3.59
N ALA A 7 52.82 3.64 3.01
CA ALA A 7 52.09 3.81 1.75
C ALA A 7 50.96 4.85 1.81
N LEU A 8 50.42 5.16 3.00
CA LEU A 8 49.37 6.16 3.19
C LEU A 8 49.90 7.59 3.26
N ARG A 9 51.22 7.76 3.39
CA ARG A 9 51.89 9.07 3.45
C ARG A 9 52.36 9.54 2.08
N GLU A 10 52.30 8.70 1.06
CA GLU A 10 52.60 9.09 -0.32
C GLU A 10 51.43 9.88 -0.93
N PRO A 11 51.70 11.00 -1.62
CA PRO A 11 50.65 11.78 -2.28
C PRO A 11 49.99 10.96 -3.39
N ILE A 12 48.67 10.77 -3.29
CA ILE A 12 47.84 10.09 -4.29
C ILE A 12 48.01 10.78 -5.64
N ARG A 13 48.68 10.10 -6.58
CA ARG A 13 48.72 10.54 -7.98
C ARG A 13 47.50 9.96 -8.69
N PRO A 14 46.57 10.78 -9.22
CA PRO A 14 45.46 10.29 -10.01
C PRO A 14 45.98 9.52 -11.22
N VAL A 15 45.71 8.22 -11.27
CA VAL A 15 46.00 7.40 -12.45
C VAL A 15 44.79 7.52 -13.36
N ALA A 16 45.00 8.05 -14.56
CA ALA A 16 43.94 8.04 -15.58
C ALA A 16 43.57 6.57 -15.86
N PRO A 17 42.27 6.23 -15.95
CA PRO A 17 41.85 4.86 -16.22
C PRO A 17 42.48 4.38 -17.53
N ASP A 18 42.86 3.10 -17.58
CA ASP A 18 43.40 2.47 -18.78
C ASP A 18 42.45 2.76 -19.97
N PRO A 19 42.93 3.46 -21.02
CA PRO A 19 42.10 3.82 -22.16
C PRO A 19 41.48 2.60 -22.83
N ALA A 20 42.16 1.45 -22.80
CA ALA A 20 41.65 0.21 -23.36
C ALA A 20 40.50 -0.36 -22.53
N PHE A 21 40.60 -0.31 -21.20
CA PHE A 21 39.49 -0.67 -20.32
C PHE A 21 38.30 0.26 -20.49
N ALA A 22 38.53 1.58 -20.51
CA ALA A 22 37.47 2.57 -20.67
C ALA A 22 36.75 2.42 -22.03
N ALA A 23 37.49 2.11 -23.10
CA ALA A 23 36.90 1.82 -24.41
C ALA A 23 36.05 0.55 -24.40
N ARG A 24 36.55 -0.56 -23.81
CA ARG A 24 35.79 -1.81 -23.69
C ARG A 24 34.51 -1.63 -22.86
N LEU A 25 34.59 -0.90 -21.76
CA LEU A 25 33.43 -0.61 -20.92
C LEU A 25 32.38 0.24 -21.64
N ARG A 26 32.82 1.29 -22.36
CA ARG A 26 31.91 2.15 -23.15
C ARG A 26 31.19 1.34 -24.23
N THR A 27 31.90 0.52 -24.99
CA THR A 27 31.28 -0.35 -26.01
C THR A 27 30.29 -1.34 -25.40
N ARG A 28 30.57 -1.86 -24.20
CA ARG A 28 29.65 -2.78 -23.49
C ARG A 28 28.38 -2.07 -23.02
N LEU A 29 28.51 -0.85 -22.51
CA LEU A 29 27.38 -0.03 -22.08
C LEU A 29 26.53 0.42 -23.28
N GLU A 30 27.15 0.84 -24.38
CA GLU A 30 26.45 1.21 -25.62
C GLU A 30 25.66 0.01 -26.18
N ARG A 31 26.24 -1.20 -26.20
CA ARG A 31 25.51 -2.40 -26.62
C ARG A 31 24.34 -2.73 -25.70
N ALA A 32 24.50 -2.62 -24.38
CA ALA A 32 23.45 -2.91 -23.41
C ALA A 32 22.29 -1.89 -23.43
N VAL A 33 22.57 -0.65 -23.81
CA VAL A 33 21.58 0.44 -23.83
C VAL A 33 20.82 0.49 -25.17
N PHE A 34 21.45 0.11 -26.28
CA PHE A 34 20.87 0.30 -27.62
C PHE A 34 20.43 -0.99 -28.35
N ASP A 35 20.60 -2.17 -27.75
CA ASP A 35 20.13 -3.44 -28.33
C ASP A 35 19.28 -4.25 -27.33
N PRO A 36 17.93 -4.15 -27.39
CA PRO A 36 17.03 -4.84 -26.46
C PRO A 36 16.99 -6.38 -26.61
N MET A 37 17.74 -6.96 -27.55
CA MET A 37 17.75 -8.40 -27.83
C MET A 37 19.10 -9.10 -27.61
N ALA A 38 20.15 -8.41 -27.17
CA ALA A 38 21.49 -9.00 -26.99
C ALA A 38 21.72 -9.70 -25.62
N THR A 39 20.73 -9.76 -24.74
CA THR A 39 20.84 -10.44 -23.42
C THR A 39 20.45 -11.92 -23.44
N GLN A 40 20.48 -12.57 -24.60
CA GLN A 40 20.29 -14.01 -24.73
C GLN A 40 21.51 -14.67 -25.40
N PHE A 41 22.21 -15.47 -24.59
CA PHE A 41 23.23 -16.47 -24.93
C PHE A 41 24.56 -15.96 -25.48
N ASP A 42 25.54 -15.83 -24.57
CA ASP A 42 26.93 -16.21 -24.87
C ASP A 42 27.51 -16.94 -23.64
N THR A 43 27.16 -18.22 -23.54
CA THR A 43 27.83 -19.19 -22.67
C THR A 43 29.15 -19.57 -23.30
N TRP A 44 30.29 -19.29 -22.66
CA TRP A 44 31.49 -20.14 -22.75
C TRP A 44 32.05 -20.39 -21.34
N GLU A 45 32.24 -21.67 -21.09
CA GLU A 45 32.77 -22.31 -19.89
C GLU A 45 34.25 -21.98 -19.71
N ASP A 46 34.63 -21.46 -18.54
CA ASP A 46 35.81 -21.92 -17.80
C ASP A 46 35.72 -21.46 -16.33
N ASP A 47 35.41 -22.44 -15.49
CA ASP A 47 35.85 -22.67 -14.11
C ASP A 47 35.92 -21.47 -13.13
N MET A 48 34.85 -21.25 -12.35
CA MET A 48 35.03 -20.94 -10.92
C MET A 48 33.80 -21.27 -10.06
N LEU A 49 34.08 -22.15 -9.09
CA LEU A 49 33.37 -22.55 -7.87
C LEU A 49 32.29 -21.58 -7.30
N THR A 50 31.18 -22.20 -6.85
CA THR A 50 30.17 -21.74 -5.86
C THR A 50 29.19 -20.67 -6.38
N THR A 51 27.87 -20.75 -6.25
CA THR A 51 26.98 -21.47 -5.33
C THR A 51 25.62 -21.60 -6.03
N ASP A 52 24.97 -22.76 -5.94
CA ASP A 52 23.58 -22.92 -6.40
C ASP A 52 22.67 -21.91 -5.70
N THR A 53 22.01 -21.07 -6.50
CA THR A 53 20.94 -20.17 -6.07
C THR A 53 19.62 -20.90 -6.30
N PRO A 54 18.88 -21.34 -5.27
CA PRO A 54 17.47 -21.61 -5.46
C PRO A 54 16.74 -20.27 -5.56
N SER A 55 16.17 -20.03 -6.75
CA SER A 55 15.23 -18.96 -6.99
C SER A 55 13.90 -19.22 -6.26
N THR A 56 13.41 -18.15 -5.61
CA THR A 56 11.99 -17.81 -5.45
C THR A 56 11.13 -18.66 -4.51
N GLU A 57 11.28 -18.39 -3.21
CA GLU A 57 10.12 -18.08 -2.37
C GLU A 57 10.31 -16.66 -1.84
N ALA A 58 9.74 -15.69 -2.54
CA ALA A 58 9.81 -14.29 -2.16
C ALA A 58 8.99 -14.04 -0.89
N ALA A 59 9.72 -14.03 0.23
CA ALA A 59 9.65 -13.04 1.29
C ALA A 59 8.25 -12.61 1.73
N VAL A 60 7.80 -13.19 2.84
CA VAL A 60 7.04 -12.39 3.81
C VAL A 60 8.03 -11.33 4.30
N ALA A 61 7.97 -10.13 3.74
CA ALA A 61 8.73 -8.99 4.24
C ALA A 61 8.17 -8.62 5.62
N LEU A 62 8.76 -9.18 6.67
CA LEU A 62 8.55 -8.69 8.04
C LEU A 62 9.63 -7.64 8.31
N ALA A 63 9.19 -6.46 8.73
CA ALA A 63 10.04 -5.30 8.95
C ALA A 63 10.69 -5.33 10.36
N LEU A 64 12.04 -5.16 10.38
CA LEU A 64 12.99 -4.80 11.47
C LEU A 64 13.51 -5.93 12.41
N SER A 65 14.79 -5.96 12.81
CA SER A 65 15.47 -4.83 13.54
C SER A 65 17.02 -4.83 13.63
N THR A 66 17.60 -3.61 13.66
CA THR A 66 19.00 -3.24 13.99
C THR A 66 19.43 -3.51 15.45
N VAL A 67 18.47 -3.75 16.35
CA VAL A 67 18.71 -3.93 17.79
C VAL A 67 18.68 -5.41 18.14
N THR A 68 19.75 -5.90 18.76
CA THR A 68 19.93 -7.31 19.16
C THR A 68 19.92 -7.40 20.69
N PRO A 69 18.90 -8.00 21.32
CA PRO A 69 18.86 -8.12 22.78
C PRO A 69 20.00 -9.01 23.29
N TYR A 70 20.52 -8.66 24.47
CA TYR A 70 21.50 -9.46 25.20
C TYR A 70 20.87 -9.92 26.52
N LEU A 71 20.64 -11.23 26.66
CA LEU A 71 20.02 -11.79 27.85
C LEU A 71 21.07 -12.30 28.82
N THR A 72 20.83 -12.05 30.11
CA THR A 72 21.52 -12.76 31.18
C THR A 72 20.65 -13.93 31.62
N VAL A 73 21.22 -15.12 31.69
CA VAL A 73 20.54 -16.36 32.09
C VAL A 73 21.35 -17.07 33.17
N ALA A 74 20.71 -17.91 33.99
CA ALA A 74 21.42 -18.67 35.01
C ALA A 74 22.24 -19.84 34.42
N ASP A 75 21.76 -20.44 33.34
CA ASP A 75 22.42 -21.54 32.62
C ASP A 75 22.23 -21.32 31.11
N ALA A 76 23.31 -20.96 30.42
CA ALA A 76 23.25 -20.62 29.00
C ALA A 76 23.09 -21.84 28.10
N ALA A 77 23.60 -23.00 28.49
CA ALA A 77 23.44 -24.23 27.72
C ALA A 77 21.97 -24.71 27.75
N ALA A 78 21.32 -24.63 28.91
CA ALA A 78 19.91 -24.92 29.07
C ALA A 78 19.04 -23.91 28.30
N ALA A 79 19.37 -22.61 28.36
CA ALA A 79 18.65 -21.57 27.62
C ALA A 79 18.74 -21.78 26.09
N LEU A 80 19.94 -22.05 25.55
CA LEU A 80 20.14 -22.36 24.14
C LEU A 80 19.31 -23.58 23.69
N THR A 81 19.27 -24.62 24.51
CA THR A 81 18.47 -25.83 24.25
C THR A 81 16.99 -25.49 24.23
N PHE A 82 16.50 -24.75 25.22
CA PHE A 82 15.11 -24.30 25.29
C PHE A 82 14.72 -23.48 24.05
N TYR A 83 15.49 -22.45 23.69
CA TYR A 83 15.17 -21.61 22.54
C TYR A 83 15.21 -22.38 21.21
N SER A 84 16.14 -23.33 21.07
CA SER A 84 16.20 -24.18 19.88
C SER A 84 14.95 -25.05 19.75
N GLU A 85 14.54 -25.72 20.84
CA GLU A 85 13.47 -26.72 20.78
C GLU A 85 12.06 -26.14 20.92
N ALA A 86 11.90 -25.07 21.70
CA ALA A 86 10.60 -24.42 21.89
C ALA A 86 10.29 -23.44 20.76
N PHE A 87 11.26 -22.61 20.40
CA PHE A 87 11.08 -21.49 19.47
C PHE A 87 11.63 -21.78 18.08
N GLY A 88 12.30 -22.92 17.86
CA GLY A 88 12.91 -23.25 16.57
C GLY A 88 14.20 -22.47 16.31
N GLY A 89 14.88 -22.01 17.37
CA GLY A 89 16.11 -21.26 17.24
C GLY A 89 17.27 -22.05 16.65
N ILE A 90 18.14 -21.35 15.93
CA ILE A 90 19.32 -21.93 15.29
C ILE A 90 20.56 -21.30 15.93
N ARG A 91 21.37 -22.10 16.62
CA ARG A 91 22.61 -21.62 17.26
C ARG A 91 23.55 -21.03 16.21
N ARG A 92 24.14 -19.89 16.54
CA ARG A 92 25.09 -19.17 15.68
C ARG A 92 26.49 -19.32 16.28
N GLY A 93 27.30 -20.20 15.68
CA GLY A 93 28.65 -20.47 16.14
C GLY A 93 28.72 -21.27 17.45
N GLU A 94 29.93 -21.35 18.00
CA GLU A 94 30.20 -22.00 19.27
C GLU A 94 30.18 -20.97 20.41
N PRO A 95 29.57 -21.30 21.58
CA PRO A 95 29.62 -20.44 22.76
C PRO A 95 31.05 -20.12 23.20
N ILE A 96 31.27 -18.87 23.63
CA ILE A 96 32.54 -18.44 24.21
C ILE A 96 32.52 -18.80 25.70
N VAL A 97 33.31 -19.81 26.05
CA VAL A 97 33.49 -20.27 27.43
C VAL A 97 34.66 -19.51 28.07
N MET A 98 34.39 -18.90 29.22
CA MET A 98 35.36 -18.15 30.00
C MET A 98 36.29 -19.10 30.80
N PRO A 99 37.45 -18.63 31.30
CA PRO A 99 38.37 -19.48 32.06
C PRO A 99 37.79 -20.12 33.33
N ASP A 100 36.74 -19.54 33.90
CA ASP A 100 36.02 -20.07 35.06
C ASP A 100 34.94 -21.10 34.68
N GLY A 101 34.79 -21.42 33.39
CA GLY A 101 33.84 -22.38 32.86
C GLY A 101 32.47 -21.80 32.51
N ARG A 102 32.20 -20.53 32.82
CA ARG A 102 30.92 -19.88 32.47
C ARG A 102 30.85 -19.56 30.98
N ILE A 103 29.65 -19.56 30.40
CA ILE A 103 29.45 -19.04 29.05
C ILE A 103 29.35 -17.51 29.12
N GLY A 104 30.40 -16.83 28.64
CA GLY A 104 30.46 -15.37 28.60
C GLY A 104 29.71 -14.77 27.42
N HIS A 105 29.49 -15.55 26.35
CA HIS A 105 28.74 -15.11 25.18
C HIS A 105 28.27 -16.30 24.33
N ALA A 106 27.03 -16.25 23.86
CA ALA A 106 26.49 -17.13 22.85
C ALA A 106 25.44 -16.38 22.01
N GLU A 107 25.20 -16.89 20.80
CA GLU A 107 24.22 -16.34 19.87
C GLU A 107 23.25 -17.41 19.39
N ILE A 108 21.98 -17.05 19.25
CA ILE A 108 20.96 -17.88 18.62
C ILE A 108 20.07 -17.03 17.71
N ALA A 109 19.84 -17.53 16.49
CA ALA A 109 18.92 -16.91 15.53
C ALA A 109 17.49 -17.39 15.80
N LEU A 110 16.54 -16.45 15.82
CA LEU A 110 15.10 -16.68 15.90
C LEU A 110 14.44 -15.94 14.74
N GLY A 111 14.05 -16.67 13.69
CA GLY A 111 13.65 -16.05 12.44
C GLY A 111 14.80 -15.28 11.79
N ASP A 112 14.58 -14.00 11.53
CA ASP A 112 15.57 -13.06 10.96
C ASP A 112 16.36 -12.27 12.03
N SER A 113 16.03 -12.46 13.31
CA SER A 113 16.64 -11.75 14.43
C SER A 113 17.69 -12.61 15.14
N VAL A 114 18.69 -11.96 15.73
CA VAL A 114 19.69 -12.61 16.60
C VAL A 114 19.40 -12.24 18.05
N LEU A 115 19.53 -13.24 18.93
CA LEU A 115 19.53 -13.08 20.37
C LEU A 115 20.93 -13.42 20.88
N MET A 116 21.52 -12.51 21.66
CA MET A 116 22.76 -12.78 22.38
C MET A 116 22.43 -13.17 23.82
N LEU A 117 23.26 -14.02 24.43
CA LEU A 117 23.12 -14.36 25.84
C LEU A 117 24.44 -14.70 26.52
N ALA A 118 24.46 -14.54 27.84
CA ALA A 118 25.55 -14.96 28.71
C ALA A 118 25.01 -15.43 30.06
N GLU A 119 25.84 -16.16 30.79
CA GLU A 119 25.56 -16.49 32.18
C GLU A 119 25.71 -15.27 33.09
N GLU A 120 25.30 -15.42 34.35
CA GLU A 120 25.34 -14.32 35.33
C GLU A 120 26.77 -13.89 35.65
N PHE A 121 26.97 -12.57 35.74
CA PHE A 121 28.16 -11.92 36.29
C PHE A 121 27.70 -10.86 37.32
N PRO A 122 27.30 -11.28 38.53
CA PRO A 122 26.85 -10.37 39.58
C PRO A 122 27.87 -9.27 39.93
N GLU A 123 29.17 -9.57 39.77
CA GLU A 123 30.28 -8.65 39.91
C GLU A 123 30.22 -7.46 38.93
N MET A 124 29.55 -7.61 37.80
CA MET A 124 29.28 -6.57 36.80
C MET A 124 27.83 -6.07 36.84
N GLY A 125 27.02 -6.55 37.78
CA GLY A 125 25.59 -6.23 37.86
C GLY A 125 24.72 -6.94 36.82
N LEU A 126 25.24 -7.97 36.15
CA LEU A 126 24.49 -8.80 35.19
C LEU A 126 23.92 -10.01 35.91
N VAL A 127 22.61 -10.01 36.14
CA VAL A 127 21.87 -11.08 36.82
C VAL A 127 20.64 -11.47 36.02
N ALA A 128 20.27 -12.75 36.08
CA ALA A 128 19.06 -13.24 35.46
C ALA A 128 17.81 -12.73 36.22
N PRO A 129 16.64 -12.61 35.57
CA PRO A 129 15.41 -12.21 36.24
C PRO A 129 15.05 -13.17 37.38
N THR A 130 14.78 -12.63 38.57
CA THR A 130 14.34 -13.39 39.75
C THR A 130 13.01 -12.86 40.31
N GLY A 131 12.24 -13.71 41.01
CA GLY A 131 11.10 -13.27 41.81
C GLY A 131 9.79 -12.98 41.05
N GLY A 132 9.68 -13.36 39.77
CA GLY A 132 8.43 -13.31 39.01
C GLY A 132 8.03 -11.93 38.46
N SER A 133 8.69 -10.86 38.90
CA SER A 133 8.60 -9.53 38.30
C SER A 133 9.62 -9.41 37.16
N VAL A 134 9.21 -8.88 36.01
CA VAL A 134 10.07 -8.70 34.84
C VAL A 134 10.08 -7.24 34.41
N ALA A 135 11.26 -6.69 34.11
CA ALA A 135 11.41 -5.30 33.65
C ALA A 135 11.13 -5.15 32.14
N GLN A 136 11.19 -6.25 31.38
CA GLN A 136 11.08 -6.25 29.92
C GLN A 136 10.27 -7.44 29.42
N SER A 137 9.85 -7.35 28.16
CA SER A 137 9.24 -8.46 27.43
C SER A 137 9.78 -8.50 26.01
N LEU A 138 10.09 -9.70 25.56
CA LEU A 138 10.55 -9.95 24.19
C LEU A 138 9.34 -10.42 23.38
N ARG A 139 9.18 -9.88 22.17
CA ARG A 139 8.13 -10.30 21.25
C ARG A 139 8.72 -11.28 20.24
N LEU A 140 8.11 -12.44 20.12
CA LEU A 140 8.45 -13.46 19.14
C LEU A 140 7.27 -13.61 18.16
N GLU A 141 7.49 -13.18 16.91
CA GLU A 141 6.53 -13.37 15.81
C GLU A 141 6.65 -14.81 15.27
N VAL A 142 5.54 -15.54 15.21
CA VAL A 142 5.50 -16.92 14.72
C VAL A 142 4.23 -17.17 13.93
N ALA A 143 4.27 -18.11 12.98
CA ALA A 143 3.08 -18.48 12.21
C ALA A 143 1.98 -19.14 13.09
N ASP A 144 2.37 -19.94 14.09
CA ASP A 144 1.46 -20.68 14.97
C ASP A 144 1.84 -20.50 16.45
N PRO A 145 1.25 -19.51 17.14
CA PRO A 145 1.49 -19.28 18.56
C PRO A 145 1.07 -20.44 19.46
N ASP A 146 0.01 -21.19 19.11
CA ASP A 146 -0.48 -22.30 19.93
C ASP A 146 0.55 -23.43 19.96
N THR A 147 1.08 -23.80 18.80
CA THR A 147 2.12 -24.83 18.70
C THR A 147 3.39 -24.40 19.45
N VAL A 148 3.84 -23.16 19.25
CA VAL A 148 5.07 -22.66 19.88
C VAL A 148 4.93 -22.56 21.40
N VAL A 149 3.81 -22.03 21.89
CA VAL A 149 3.51 -22.00 23.34
C VAL A 149 3.40 -23.42 23.89
N GLY A 150 2.74 -24.35 23.19
CA GLY A 150 2.65 -25.75 23.59
C GLY A 150 4.03 -26.40 23.77
N ARG A 151 4.94 -26.18 22.82
CA ARG A 151 6.34 -26.65 22.93
C ARG A 151 7.06 -25.98 24.10
N ALA A 152 6.90 -24.67 24.28
CA ALA A 152 7.54 -23.96 25.39
C ALA A 152 7.12 -24.52 26.76
N LEU A 153 5.82 -24.78 26.96
CA LEU A 153 5.31 -25.38 28.19
C LEU A 153 5.86 -26.79 28.40
N ALA A 154 5.95 -27.61 27.34
CA ALA A 154 6.55 -28.94 27.42
C ALA A 154 8.06 -28.91 27.78
N ARG A 155 8.74 -27.78 27.57
CA ARG A 155 10.14 -27.53 27.93
C ARG A 155 10.33 -26.72 29.21
N GLY A 156 9.27 -26.60 30.03
CA GLY A 156 9.36 -26.02 31.36
C GLY A 156 9.08 -24.51 31.43
N ALA A 157 8.60 -23.88 30.36
CA ALA A 157 8.08 -22.53 30.46
C ALA A 157 6.80 -22.50 31.31
N ARG A 158 6.56 -21.37 31.99
CA ARG A 158 5.32 -21.11 32.70
C ARG A 158 4.37 -20.29 31.83
N LEU A 159 3.13 -20.73 31.71
CA LEU A 159 2.08 -19.92 31.07
C LEU A 159 1.72 -18.74 31.97
N GLU A 160 1.85 -17.52 31.46
CA GLU A 160 1.36 -16.31 32.14
C GLU A 160 0.00 -15.89 31.56
N ARG A 161 -0.13 -15.86 30.24
CA ARG A 161 -1.37 -15.51 29.53
C ARG A 161 -1.67 -16.56 28.47
N PRO A 162 -2.87 -17.18 28.47
CA PRO A 162 -3.24 -18.16 27.45
C PRO A 162 -3.22 -17.55 26.06
N VAL A 163 -3.04 -18.39 25.04
CA VAL A 163 -3.16 -17.98 23.64
C VAL A 163 -4.63 -17.70 23.35
N THR A 164 -4.93 -16.46 22.98
CA THR A 164 -6.30 -16.02 22.65
C THR A 164 -6.31 -15.23 21.36
N GLU A 165 -7.46 -15.22 20.68
CA GLU A 165 -7.69 -14.32 19.54
C GLU A 165 -7.96 -12.89 20.03
N SER A 166 -7.48 -11.90 19.31
CA SER A 166 -7.72 -10.47 19.55
C SER A 166 -7.79 -9.70 18.22
N PRO A 167 -8.28 -8.44 18.21
CA PRO A 167 -8.26 -7.61 17.01
C PRO A 167 -6.87 -7.39 16.40
N TYR A 168 -5.80 -7.56 17.18
CA TYR A 168 -4.40 -7.37 16.75
C TYR A 168 -3.72 -8.69 16.39
N GLY A 169 -4.47 -9.80 16.37
CA GLY A 169 -3.97 -11.13 16.05
C GLY A 169 -4.13 -12.10 17.20
N ARG A 170 -3.39 -13.19 17.11
CA ARG A 170 -3.47 -14.30 18.06
C ARG A 170 -2.16 -14.41 18.82
N GLY A 171 -2.22 -14.54 20.14
CA GLY A 171 -1.00 -14.66 20.92
C GLY A 171 -1.22 -14.94 22.39
N GLY A 172 -0.14 -15.36 23.05
CA GLY A 172 -0.07 -15.66 24.48
C GLY A 172 1.21 -15.11 25.10
N VAL A 173 1.37 -15.35 26.40
CA VAL A 173 2.58 -14.95 27.13
C VAL A 173 3.09 -16.11 27.96
N VAL A 174 4.39 -16.39 27.83
CA VAL A 174 5.11 -17.38 28.62
C VAL A 174 6.30 -16.75 29.32
N ILE A 175 6.67 -17.32 30.46
CA ILE A 175 7.94 -17.06 31.14
C ILE A 175 8.83 -18.26 30.90
N ASP A 176 10.00 -18.07 30.29
CA ASP A 176 10.94 -19.15 30.04
C ASP A 176 11.61 -19.66 31.33
N PRO A 177 12.30 -20.82 31.30
CA PRO A 177 12.99 -21.34 32.49
C PRO A 177 14.05 -20.42 33.09
N SER A 178 14.59 -19.48 32.29
CA SER A 178 15.55 -18.48 32.72
C SER A 178 14.90 -17.21 33.28
N GLY A 179 13.57 -17.14 33.34
CA GLY A 179 12.81 -16.04 33.93
C GLY A 179 12.43 -14.92 32.96
N HIS A 180 12.77 -15.03 31.67
CA HIS A 180 12.45 -13.99 30.68
C HIS A 180 11.01 -14.10 30.19
N ARG A 181 10.36 -12.95 30.00
CA ARG A 181 8.97 -12.87 29.55
C ARG A 181 8.89 -12.74 28.04
N TRP A 182 8.14 -13.65 27.42
CA TRP A 182 7.97 -13.76 25.98
C TRP A 182 6.51 -13.56 25.59
N MET A 183 6.26 -12.60 24.71
CA MET A 183 5.00 -12.44 23.98
C MET A 183 5.12 -13.22 22.67
N VAL A 184 4.47 -14.38 22.59
CA VAL A 184 4.47 -15.23 21.40
C VAL A 184 3.20 -14.94 20.64
N SER A 185 3.33 -14.34 19.46
CA SER A 185 2.19 -13.82 18.71
C SER A 185 2.32 -14.06 17.21
N ARG A 186 1.17 -14.11 16.56
CA ARG A 186 1.01 -13.79 15.14
C ARG A 186 0.15 -12.54 15.04
N GLU A 187 0.53 -11.61 14.18
CA GLU A 187 -0.33 -10.48 13.87
C GLU A 187 -1.66 -10.96 13.24
N ALA A 188 -2.72 -10.16 13.39
CA ALA A 188 -3.93 -10.42 12.62
C ALA A 188 -3.55 -10.32 11.14
N PRO A 189 -4.02 -11.25 10.28
CA PRO A 189 -3.98 -10.99 8.85
C PRO A 189 -4.67 -9.65 8.65
N VAL A 190 -3.96 -8.67 8.06
CA VAL A 190 -4.61 -7.48 7.54
C VAL A 190 -5.73 -8.03 6.66
N ALA A 191 -6.99 -7.77 7.03
CA ALA A 191 -8.11 -8.24 6.24
C ALA A 191 -7.80 -7.84 4.79
N ALA A 192 -7.67 -8.82 3.90
CA ALA A 192 -7.32 -8.54 2.52
C ALA A 192 -8.36 -7.53 2.03
N GLY A 193 -7.92 -6.29 1.81
CA GLY A 193 -8.77 -5.28 1.22
C GLY A 193 -9.30 -5.78 -0.13
N PRO A 194 -10.34 -5.14 -0.68
CA PRO A 194 -10.68 -5.37 -2.09
C PRO A 194 -9.40 -5.23 -2.95
N ALA A 195 -9.33 -5.93 -4.10
CA ALA A 195 -8.16 -5.91 -5.00
C ALA A 195 -7.57 -4.51 -5.06
N ALA A 196 -6.24 -4.43 -4.89
CA ALA A 196 -5.55 -3.18 -5.09
C ALA A 196 -5.92 -2.65 -6.48
N PRO A 197 -6.31 -1.36 -6.60
CA PRO A 197 -6.54 -0.75 -7.91
C PRO A 197 -5.31 -0.95 -8.78
N ARG A 198 -5.52 -1.29 -10.05
CA ARG A 198 -4.41 -1.41 -11.00
C ARG A 198 -3.77 -0.02 -11.19
N PRO A 199 -2.47 0.05 -11.54
CA PRO A 199 -1.87 1.31 -11.95
C PRO A 199 -2.75 2.09 -12.95
N GLY A 200 -2.99 3.36 -12.65
CA GLY A 200 -3.87 4.25 -13.40
C GLY A 200 -5.36 4.21 -13.00
N GLU A 201 -5.81 3.27 -12.17
CA GLU A 201 -7.21 3.20 -11.72
C GLU A 201 -7.47 4.11 -10.51
N VAL A 202 -8.74 4.53 -10.36
CA VAL A 202 -9.18 5.27 -9.16
C VAL A 202 -9.09 4.37 -7.94
N GLY A 203 -8.23 4.69 -6.99
CA GLY A 203 -8.22 4.06 -5.68
C GLY A 203 -9.25 4.64 -4.75
N TYR A 204 -9.31 5.98 -4.71
CA TYR A 204 -10.20 6.74 -3.85
C TYR A 204 -10.79 7.94 -4.59
N ALA A 205 -11.99 8.36 -4.19
CA ALA A 205 -12.66 9.53 -4.74
C ALA A 205 -13.25 10.36 -3.60
N SER A 206 -13.26 11.67 -3.76
CA SER A 206 -13.85 12.61 -2.81
C SER A 206 -14.61 13.71 -3.54
N LEU A 207 -15.80 14.05 -3.06
CA LEU A 207 -16.50 15.26 -3.50
C LEU A 207 -15.94 16.46 -2.75
N TRP A 208 -15.35 17.39 -3.49
CA TRP A 208 -14.96 18.69 -2.95
C TRP A 208 -16.14 19.63 -3.01
N THR A 209 -16.50 20.20 -1.86
CA THR A 209 -17.69 21.05 -1.70
C THR A 209 -17.35 22.33 -0.93
N HIS A 210 -18.23 23.32 -1.01
CA HIS A 210 -18.09 24.54 -0.22
C HIS A 210 -18.39 24.27 1.27
N ASP A 211 -19.51 23.59 1.53
CA ASP A 211 -20.02 23.22 2.85
C ASP A 211 -20.28 21.70 2.89
N VAL A 212 -19.56 21.01 3.76
CA VAL A 212 -19.66 19.55 3.89
C VAL A 212 -20.97 19.11 4.55
N GLU A 213 -21.53 19.91 5.46
CA GLU A 213 -22.78 19.59 6.16
C GLU A 213 -23.98 19.80 5.24
N ALA A 214 -23.93 20.83 4.38
CA ALA A 214 -24.92 21.00 3.33
C ALA A 214 -24.86 19.86 2.31
N ALA A 215 -23.66 19.46 1.88
CA ALA A 215 -23.47 18.36 0.94
C ALA A 215 -23.97 17.04 1.52
N GLU A 216 -23.62 16.74 2.77
CA GLU A 216 -24.08 15.56 3.51
C GLU A 216 -25.63 15.49 3.51
N ARG A 217 -26.32 16.58 3.86
CA ARG A 217 -27.79 16.63 3.82
C ARG A 217 -28.35 16.40 2.42
N PHE A 218 -27.77 17.03 1.41
CA PHE A 218 -28.20 16.92 0.02
C PHE A 218 -28.07 15.47 -0.49
N TYR A 219 -26.86 14.90 -0.44
CA TYR A 219 -26.61 13.55 -0.98
C TYR A 219 -27.24 12.45 -0.13
N THR A 220 -27.46 12.66 1.18
CA THR A 220 -28.31 11.76 1.99
C THR A 220 -29.73 11.71 1.43
N SER A 221 -30.32 12.87 1.10
CA SER A 221 -31.69 12.94 0.57
C SER A 221 -31.82 12.39 -0.85
N VAL A 222 -30.79 12.56 -1.69
CA VAL A 222 -30.85 12.20 -3.12
C VAL A 222 -30.39 10.77 -3.37
N LEU A 223 -29.29 10.35 -2.73
CA LEU A 223 -28.62 9.07 -2.98
C LEU A 223 -28.75 8.08 -1.82
N GLY A 224 -29.32 8.50 -0.68
CA GLY A 224 -29.45 7.65 0.51
C GLY A 224 -28.10 7.36 1.17
N TRP A 225 -27.11 8.24 1.01
CA TRP A 225 -25.79 8.06 1.60
C TRP A 225 -25.83 8.12 3.13
N GLU A 226 -25.12 7.18 3.76
CA GLU A 226 -24.84 7.19 5.19
C GLU A 226 -23.39 7.61 5.39
N THR A 227 -23.17 8.55 6.31
CA THR A 227 -21.88 9.20 6.51
C THR A 227 -21.38 9.07 7.94
N THR A 228 -20.06 9.03 8.09
CA THR A 228 -19.36 9.21 9.36
C THR A 228 -18.42 10.41 9.29
N ALA A 229 -18.08 10.99 10.43
CA ALA A 229 -17.08 12.05 10.50
C ALA A 229 -15.72 11.55 9.97
N GLY A 230 -15.05 12.39 9.18
CA GLY A 230 -13.68 12.14 8.72
C GLY A 230 -12.64 12.49 9.80
N SER A 231 -11.36 12.41 9.43
CA SER A 231 -10.23 12.79 10.30
C SER A 231 -10.18 14.29 10.63
N ALA A 232 -10.90 15.12 9.88
CA ALA A 232 -11.01 16.56 10.07
C ALA A 232 -12.49 17.00 10.10
N PRO A 233 -12.82 18.15 10.73
CA PRO A 233 -14.20 18.65 10.80
C PRO A 233 -14.87 18.84 9.42
N GLN A 234 -14.10 19.27 8.42
CA GLN A 234 -14.56 19.44 7.04
C GLN A 234 -14.67 18.12 6.24
N GLY A 235 -14.35 16.96 6.84
CA GLY A 235 -14.39 15.67 6.18
C GLY A 235 -15.62 14.84 6.55
N ARG A 236 -16.21 14.16 5.56
CA ARG A 236 -17.16 13.06 5.77
C ARG A 236 -16.73 11.84 4.96
N GLN A 237 -17.06 10.66 5.47
CA GLN A 237 -16.86 9.38 4.79
C GLN A 237 -18.21 8.74 4.54
N VAL A 238 -18.52 8.37 3.29
CA VAL A 238 -19.72 7.59 2.96
C VAL A 238 -19.43 6.11 3.23
N THR A 239 -20.27 5.47 4.05
CA THR A 239 -20.00 4.12 4.60
C THR A 239 -20.88 3.01 4.04
N ASN A 240 -22.01 3.36 3.40
CA ASN A 240 -22.96 2.39 2.86
C ASN A 240 -22.76 2.09 1.37
N LEU A 241 -21.54 2.26 0.86
CA LEU A 241 -21.16 1.94 -0.52
C LEU A 241 -20.17 0.77 -0.55
N ALA A 242 -20.21 -0.04 -1.61
CA ALA A 242 -19.20 -1.08 -1.82
C ALA A 242 -17.78 -0.50 -1.94
N ARG A 243 -17.67 0.76 -2.39
CA ARG A 243 -16.43 1.52 -2.42
C ARG A 243 -16.60 2.84 -1.67
N PRO A 244 -15.90 3.03 -0.55
CA PRO A 244 -16.00 4.26 0.22
C PRO A 244 -15.61 5.48 -0.64
N LEU A 245 -16.37 6.55 -0.45
CA LEU A 245 -16.19 7.85 -1.09
C LEU A 245 -16.20 8.93 -0.03
N GLY A 246 -15.35 9.94 -0.19
CA GLY A 246 -15.25 11.06 0.74
C GLY A 246 -16.08 12.26 0.34
N MET A 247 -16.29 13.15 1.30
CA MET A 247 -16.62 14.56 1.05
C MET A 247 -15.62 15.44 1.79
N TRP A 248 -15.26 16.56 1.17
CA TRP A 248 -14.32 17.51 1.73
C TRP A 248 -14.81 18.94 1.50
N GLY A 249 -15.19 19.61 2.58
CA GLY A 249 -15.70 20.98 2.57
C GLY A 249 -14.62 22.06 2.55
N GLY A 250 -15.07 23.31 2.55
CA GLY A 250 -14.21 24.51 2.61
C GLY A 250 -13.45 24.79 1.33
N GLN A 251 -13.84 24.17 0.21
CA GLN A 251 -13.18 24.37 -1.08
C GLN A 251 -13.75 25.59 -1.81
N GLU A 252 -12.89 26.34 -2.50
CA GLU A 252 -13.33 27.45 -3.37
C GLU A 252 -13.97 26.95 -4.67
N ARG A 253 -13.65 25.71 -5.07
CA ARG A 253 -14.15 25.04 -6.27
C ARG A 253 -14.79 23.72 -5.90
N THR A 254 -15.92 23.39 -6.51
CA THR A 254 -16.54 22.08 -6.39
C THR A 254 -16.11 21.17 -7.53
N THR A 255 -15.77 19.92 -7.22
CA THR A 255 -15.32 18.94 -8.21
C THR A 255 -15.33 17.54 -7.60
N LEU A 256 -15.40 16.51 -8.43
CA LEU A 256 -14.91 15.19 -8.04
C LEU A 256 -13.38 15.21 -8.03
N PHE A 257 -12.77 15.01 -6.87
CA PHE A 257 -11.35 14.78 -6.71
C PHE A 257 -11.07 13.28 -6.77
N LEU A 258 -10.15 12.87 -7.65
CA LEU A 258 -9.80 11.47 -7.87
C LEU A 258 -8.36 11.21 -7.45
N CYS A 259 -8.16 10.10 -6.76
CA CYS A 259 -6.85 9.59 -6.39
C CYS A 259 -6.54 8.33 -7.19
N PHE A 260 -5.50 8.39 -8.02
CA PHE A 260 -5.11 7.32 -8.94
C PHE A 260 -3.97 6.47 -8.38
N ALA A 261 -4.10 5.16 -8.51
CA ALA A 261 -3.08 4.23 -8.07
C ALA A 261 -1.86 4.29 -8.99
N VAL A 262 -0.67 4.36 -8.42
CA VAL A 262 0.60 4.31 -9.13
C VAL A 262 1.53 3.28 -8.49
N PRO A 263 2.46 2.67 -9.24
CA PRO A 263 3.44 1.75 -8.67
C PRO A 263 4.39 2.46 -7.70
N ASP A 264 4.78 3.69 -8.03
CA ASP A 264 5.71 4.52 -7.28
C ASP A 264 5.24 5.99 -7.37
N VAL A 265 5.11 6.64 -6.20
CA VAL A 265 4.60 8.01 -6.09
C VAL A 265 5.65 9.04 -6.48
N ASP A 266 6.92 8.81 -6.16
CA ASP A 266 8.00 9.73 -6.45
C ASP A 266 8.25 9.81 -7.97
N ASP A 267 8.23 8.66 -8.65
CA ASP A 267 8.30 8.60 -10.12
C ASP A 267 7.09 9.29 -10.76
N ALA A 268 5.88 9.04 -10.26
CA ALA A 268 4.67 9.68 -10.76
C ALA A 268 4.72 11.22 -10.59
N VAL A 269 5.19 11.71 -9.45
CA VAL A 269 5.39 13.14 -9.20
C VAL A 269 6.40 13.76 -10.17
N ALA A 270 7.50 13.06 -10.46
CA ALA A 270 8.47 13.51 -11.46
C ALA A 270 7.83 13.60 -12.85
N LEU A 271 7.02 12.60 -13.25
CA LEU A 271 6.29 12.61 -14.52
C LEU A 271 5.26 13.74 -14.60
N VAL A 272 4.50 14.01 -13.52
CA VAL A 272 3.53 15.11 -13.46
C VAL A 272 4.22 16.45 -13.74
N ARG A 273 5.32 16.71 -13.04
CA ARG A 273 6.11 17.94 -13.20
C ARG A 273 6.71 18.05 -14.61
N ALA A 274 7.21 16.94 -15.16
CA ALA A 274 7.77 16.90 -16.51
C ALA A 274 6.71 17.10 -17.61
N ALA A 275 5.48 16.65 -17.38
CA ALA A 275 4.35 16.80 -18.30
C ALA A 275 3.66 18.17 -18.22
N GLY A 276 4.15 19.09 -17.37
CA GLY A 276 3.63 20.46 -17.26
C GLY A 276 2.60 20.68 -16.15
N GLY A 277 2.31 19.66 -15.34
CA GLY A 277 1.48 19.77 -14.16
C GLY A 277 2.26 20.25 -12.93
N THR A 278 1.55 20.42 -11.81
CA THR A 278 2.16 20.70 -10.51
C THR A 278 1.91 19.54 -9.55
N ALA A 279 2.86 19.29 -8.64
CA ALA A 279 2.74 18.22 -7.65
C ALA A 279 3.40 18.64 -6.35
N GLY A 280 2.72 18.39 -5.24
CA GLY A 280 3.26 18.54 -3.89
C GLY A 280 4.36 17.50 -3.62
N ASP A 281 5.00 17.64 -2.46
CA ASP A 281 5.97 16.64 -2.02
C ASP A 281 5.24 15.39 -1.51
N PRO A 282 5.67 14.18 -1.91
CA PRO A 282 5.05 12.95 -1.43
C PRO A 282 5.11 12.82 0.09
N ALA A 283 4.00 12.38 0.69
CA ALA A 283 3.85 12.19 2.13
C ALA A 283 3.43 10.75 2.45
N GLU A 284 3.83 10.26 3.62
CA GLU A 284 3.37 8.98 4.16
C GLU A 284 2.07 9.18 4.94
N GLU A 285 1.02 8.49 4.52
CA GLU A 285 -0.28 8.46 5.21
C GLU A 285 -0.60 7.03 5.69
N PRO A 286 -1.53 6.85 6.66
CA PRO A 286 -1.91 5.53 7.15
C PRO A 286 -2.42 4.56 6.07
N TYR A 287 -2.83 5.07 4.91
CA TYR A 287 -3.37 4.32 3.76
C TYR A 287 -2.42 4.26 2.56
N GLY A 288 -1.18 4.73 2.71
CA GLY A 288 -0.13 4.64 1.71
C GLY A 288 0.52 6.00 1.40
N ARG A 289 1.66 5.94 0.72
CA ARG A 289 2.35 7.14 0.20
C ARG A 289 1.46 7.83 -0.81
N ILE A 290 1.34 9.16 -0.73
CA ILE A 290 0.43 9.96 -1.56
C ILE A 290 1.06 11.31 -1.94
N ALA A 291 0.67 11.86 -3.08
CA ALA A 291 0.96 13.24 -3.47
C ALA A 291 -0.22 13.90 -4.16
N ASP A 292 -0.58 15.11 -3.72
CA ASP A 292 -1.55 15.97 -4.40
C ASP A 292 -0.93 16.61 -5.65
N CYS A 293 -1.69 16.61 -6.73
CA CYS A 293 -1.28 17.04 -8.05
C CYS A 293 -2.34 17.93 -8.71
N VAL A 294 -1.90 18.71 -9.70
CA VAL A 294 -2.75 19.43 -10.64
C VAL A 294 -2.23 19.16 -12.04
N ASP A 295 -3.11 18.82 -12.97
CA ASP A 295 -2.70 18.58 -14.36
C ASP A 295 -2.24 19.88 -15.07
N ASP A 296 -1.86 19.76 -16.32
CA ASP A 296 -1.41 20.87 -17.17
C ASP A 296 -2.51 21.88 -17.53
N GLN A 297 -3.74 21.65 -17.06
CA GLN A 297 -4.93 22.42 -17.38
C GLN A 297 -5.74 22.88 -16.15
N GLY A 298 -5.25 22.57 -14.94
CA GLY A 298 -5.84 23.01 -13.68
C GLY A 298 -6.78 22.01 -13.00
N LEU A 299 -6.85 20.75 -13.42
CA LEU A 299 -7.63 19.70 -12.76
C LEU A 299 -6.84 19.10 -11.59
N PRO A 300 -7.32 19.23 -10.32
CA PRO A 300 -6.68 18.61 -9.17
C PRO A 300 -6.96 17.11 -9.13
N PHE A 301 -5.96 16.34 -8.77
CA PHE A 301 -6.02 14.90 -8.53
C PHE A 301 -4.93 14.50 -7.54
N ALA A 302 -4.92 13.26 -7.09
CA ALA A 302 -3.79 12.71 -6.33
C ALA A 302 -3.26 11.43 -6.98
N VAL A 303 -2.02 11.10 -6.69
CA VAL A 303 -1.43 9.78 -6.96
C VAL A 303 -1.06 9.12 -5.64
N PHE A 304 -1.27 7.81 -5.53
CA PHE A 304 -0.92 7.06 -4.33
C PHE A 304 -0.39 5.67 -4.64
N ALA A 305 0.50 5.18 -3.78
CA ALA A 305 0.95 3.80 -3.83
C ALA A 305 -0.09 2.92 -3.11
N ALA A 306 -0.86 2.16 -3.89
CA ALA A 306 -1.86 1.28 -3.32
C ALA A 306 -1.20 0.13 -2.55
N PRO A 307 -1.58 -0.11 -1.27
CA PRO A 307 -1.08 -1.27 -0.55
C PRO A 307 -1.52 -2.56 -1.25
N PRO A 308 -0.71 -3.63 -1.18
CA PRO A 308 -1.03 -4.89 -1.84
C PRO A 308 -2.36 -5.46 -1.33
N GLY A 309 -3.27 -5.77 -2.25
CA GLY A 309 -4.59 -6.35 -1.98
C GLY A 309 -4.90 -7.47 -2.97
N SER A 310 -5.47 -8.58 -2.48
CA SER A 310 -5.63 -9.83 -3.26
C SER A 310 -7.08 -10.27 -3.49
N GLY A 311 -8.08 -9.55 -2.97
CA GLY A 311 -9.50 -9.88 -3.16
C GLY A 311 -10.06 -9.42 -4.51
N PRO A 312 -11.22 -9.90 -4.98
CA PRO A 312 -11.89 -9.31 -6.14
C PRO A 312 -12.39 -7.88 -5.83
N ARG A 313 -12.32 -6.98 -6.81
CA ARG A 313 -12.90 -5.63 -6.69
C ARG A 313 -14.41 -5.70 -7.01
N PRO A 314 -15.31 -5.44 -6.04
CA PRO A 314 -16.74 -5.56 -6.27
C PRO A 314 -17.19 -4.60 -7.37
N ALA A 315 -18.13 -5.05 -8.21
CA ALA A 315 -18.79 -4.18 -9.17
C ALA A 315 -19.73 -3.23 -8.42
N PRO A 316 -19.88 -1.98 -8.86
CA PRO A 316 -20.84 -1.07 -8.25
C PRO A 316 -22.25 -1.52 -8.62
N THR A 317 -22.94 -2.15 -7.68
CA THR A 317 -24.29 -2.69 -7.90
C THR A 317 -25.35 -1.99 -7.07
N GLN A 318 -24.95 -1.12 -6.14
CA GLN A 318 -25.87 -0.42 -5.26
C GLN A 318 -26.22 0.98 -5.79
N PRO A 319 -27.46 1.47 -5.56
CA PRO A 319 -27.78 2.87 -5.76
C PRO A 319 -26.85 3.78 -4.93
N GLY A 320 -26.50 4.94 -5.48
CA GLY A 320 -25.58 5.90 -4.88
C GLY A 320 -24.09 5.63 -5.17
N GLU A 321 -23.74 4.52 -5.84
CA GLU A 321 -22.35 4.26 -6.20
C GLU A 321 -21.87 5.08 -7.39
N LEU A 322 -20.57 5.42 -7.39
CA LEU A 322 -19.90 6.07 -8.51
C LEU A 322 -19.77 5.09 -9.69
N ALA A 323 -20.63 5.24 -10.69
CA ALA A 323 -20.69 4.37 -11.87
C ALA A 323 -19.60 4.72 -12.90
N SER A 324 -19.45 6.02 -13.17
CA SER A 324 -18.43 6.58 -14.05
C SER A 324 -17.99 7.96 -13.57
N ALA A 325 -16.86 8.45 -14.05
CA ALA A 325 -16.46 9.84 -13.88
C ALA A 325 -15.98 10.43 -15.21
N ARG A 326 -16.34 11.69 -15.44
CA ARG A 326 -15.94 12.47 -16.61
C ARG A 326 -14.95 13.53 -16.16
N LEU A 327 -13.77 13.54 -16.77
CA LEU A 327 -12.79 14.61 -16.66
C LEU A 327 -13.07 15.60 -17.78
N GLU A 328 -13.68 16.72 -17.43
CA GLU A 328 -13.84 17.84 -18.34
C GLU A 328 -12.57 18.67 -18.34
N VAL A 329 -12.02 18.92 -19.53
CA VAL A 329 -10.76 19.64 -19.73
C VAL A 329 -10.87 20.62 -20.90
N PRO A 330 -10.16 21.76 -20.88
CA PRO A 330 -10.12 22.69 -22.01
C PRO A 330 -9.66 22.06 -23.34
N ASP A 331 -8.65 21.19 -23.29
CA ASP A 331 -8.07 20.52 -24.45
C ASP A 331 -7.88 19.01 -24.21
N THR A 332 -8.70 18.21 -24.89
CA THR A 332 -8.65 16.75 -24.79
C THR A 332 -7.42 16.14 -25.44
N THR A 333 -6.68 16.86 -26.29
CA THR A 333 -5.40 16.39 -26.84
C THR A 333 -4.29 16.55 -25.83
N LEU A 334 -4.22 17.69 -25.15
CA LEU A 334 -3.27 17.90 -24.05
C LEU A 334 -3.51 16.92 -22.91
N ALA A 335 -4.77 16.77 -22.48
CA ALA A 335 -5.10 15.83 -21.41
C ALA A 335 -4.70 14.38 -21.75
N ARG A 336 -4.89 13.94 -23.00
CA ARG A 336 -4.47 12.61 -23.42
C ARG A 336 -2.96 12.43 -23.42
N ALA A 337 -2.20 13.45 -23.80
CA ALA A 337 -0.74 13.42 -23.73
C ALA A 337 -0.27 13.38 -22.27
N PHE A 338 -0.86 14.21 -21.41
CA PHE A 338 -0.57 14.29 -19.98
C PHE A 338 -0.86 12.97 -19.27
N TYR A 339 -2.12 12.53 -19.25
CA TYR A 339 -2.53 11.31 -18.54
C TYR A 339 -2.02 10.02 -19.18
N GLY A 340 -1.77 10.03 -20.50
CA GLY A 340 -1.07 8.93 -21.16
C GLY A 340 0.37 8.77 -20.68
N THR A 341 1.05 9.88 -20.40
CA THR A 341 2.42 9.89 -19.86
C THR A 341 2.45 9.55 -18.38
N VAL A 342 1.62 10.20 -17.57
CA VAL A 342 1.65 10.09 -16.10
C VAL A 342 1.05 8.78 -15.59
N LEU A 343 -0.08 8.36 -16.16
CA LEU A 343 -0.87 7.21 -15.67
C LEU A 343 -0.86 6.01 -16.62
N GLY A 344 -0.15 6.09 -17.75
CA GLY A 344 -0.12 5.03 -18.76
C GLY A 344 -1.46 4.81 -19.45
N TRP A 345 -2.36 5.80 -19.40
CA TRP A 345 -3.70 5.67 -19.99
C TRP A 345 -3.65 5.58 -21.51
N ARG A 346 -4.48 4.69 -22.05
CA ARG A 346 -4.82 4.66 -23.47
C ARG A 346 -6.21 5.25 -23.67
N PHE A 347 -6.47 5.76 -24.86
CA PHE A 347 -7.72 6.44 -25.17
C PHE A 347 -8.34 5.88 -26.44
N VAL A 348 -9.62 5.58 -26.37
CA VAL A 348 -10.44 5.22 -27.53
C VAL A 348 -11.56 6.25 -27.70
N PRO A 349 -12.06 6.50 -28.93
CA PRO A 349 -13.18 7.40 -29.12
C PRO A 349 -14.38 7.02 -28.25
N GLY A 350 -14.91 7.99 -27.51
CA GLY A 350 -16.08 7.82 -26.66
C GLY A 350 -17.39 7.89 -27.46
N ARG A 351 -18.52 7.74 -26.76
CA ARG A 351 -19.87 7.85 -27.37
C ARG A 351 -20.20 9.29 -27.78
N GLU A 352 -19.76 10.25 -26.98
CA GLU A 352 -19.95 11.67 -27.28
C GLU A 352 -18.89 12.13 -28.29
N ALA A 353 -19.30 12.93 -29.28
CA ALA A 353 -18.40 13.45 -30.30
C ALA A 353 -17.30 14.31 -29.65
N GLY A 354 -16.03 13.97 -29.90
CA GLY A 354 -14.87 14.63 -29.28
C GLY A 354 -14.56 14.18 -27.86
N GLY A 355 -15.37 13.26 -27.29
CA GLY A 355 -15.09 12.59 -26.03
C GLY A 355 -14.23 11.34 -26.22
N TRP A 356 -13.55 10.95 -25.14
CA TRP A 356 -12.64 9.82 -25.12
C TRP A 356 -12.95 8.92 -23.93
N GLU A 357 -12.87 7.61 -24.12
CA GLU A 357 -12.92 6.62 -23.06
C GLU A 357 -11.51 6.14 -22.72
N VAL A 358 -11.22 6.08 -21.43
CA VAL A 358 -9.92 5.65 -20.90
C VAL A 358 -9.84 4.12 -20.89
N ARG A 359 -8.66 3.59 -21.24
CA ARG A 359 -8.31 2.16 -21.19
C ARG A 359 -7.02 1.96 -20.40
N ILE A 360 -7.02 0.93 -19.54
CA ILE A 360 -5.87 0.52 -18.72
C ILE A 360 -5.59 -0.95 -19.01
N GLY A 361 -4.43 -1.22 -19.60
CA GLY A 361 -4.24 -2.46 -20.35
C GLY A 361 -5.40 -2.61 -21.34
N ASP A 362 -5.88 -3.82 -21.57
CA ASP A 362 -6.97 -4.08 -22.53
C ASP A 362 -8.38 -3.86 -21.95
N GLY A 363 -8.48 -3.40 -20.69
CA GLY A 363 -9.73 -3.23 -19.96
C GLY A 363 -10.19 -1.78 -19.81
N VAL A 364 -11.46 -1.62 -19.44
CA VAL A 364 -12.04 -0.35 -18.96
C VAL A 364 -11.75 -0.24 -17.45
N PRO A 365 -11.28 0.92 -16.94
CA PRO A 365 -11.12 1.13 -15.50
C PRO A 365 -12.46 1.05 -14.77
N ARG A 366 -12.42 0.82 -13.45
CA ARG A 366 -13.61 0.86 -12.58
C ARG A 366 -13.43 1.94 -11.50
N PRO A 367 -14.25 3.00 -11.42
CA PRO A 367 -15.35 3.33 -12.34
C PRO A 367 -14.83 3.61 -13.75
N ALA A 368 -15.73 3.58 -14.74
CA ALA A 368 -15.37 3.98 -16.10
C ALA A 368 -14.94 5.46 -16.10
N LEU A 369 -13.90 5.79 -16.87
CA LEU A 369 -13.36 7.15 -16.94
C LEU A 369 -13.47 7.66 -18.38
N HIS A 370 -13.95 8.90 -18.49
CA HIS A 370 -14.11 9.59 -19.75
C HIS A 370 -13.38 10.93 -19.71
N VAL A 371 -12.84 11.38 -20.84
CA VAL A 371 -12.27 12.71 -21.01
C VAL A 371 -13.08 13.45 -22.07
N THR A 372 -13.59 14.62 -21.74
CA THR A 372 -14.42 15.44 -22.64
C THR A 372 -13.98 16.89 -22.64
N ALA A 373 -14.28 17.61 -23.71
CA ALA A 373 -14.04 19.04 -23.75
C ALA A 373 -14.97 19.76 -22.76
N GLY A 374 -14.41 20.66 -21.95
CA GLY A 374 -15.13 21.50 -21.01
C GLY A 374 -14.59 22.93 -21.06
N ARG A 375 -15.39 23.90 -20.58
CA ARG A 375 -14.90 25.29 -20.47
C ARG A 375 -13.85 25.45 -19.37
N GLU A 376 -13.97 24.64 -18.33
CA GLU A 376 -13.11 24.65 -17.14
C GLU A 376 -12.79 23.21 -16.76
N ALA A 377 -11.64 23.04 -16.10
CA ALA A 377 -11.17 21.74 -15.66
C ALA A 377 -11.97 21.25 -14.43
N ALA A 378 -12.78 20.20 -14.60
CA ALA A 378 -13.60 19.65 -13.52
C ALA A 378 -13.84 18.14 -13.65
N GLY A 379 -13.91 17.46 -12.51
CA GLY A 379 -14.39 16.09 -12.41
C GLY A 379 -15.91 16.07 -12.20
N VAL A 380 -16.64 15.43 -13.09
CA VAL A 380 -18.10 15.25 -13.01
C VAL A 380 -18.39 13.76 -12.72
N PRO A 381 -18.88 13.41 -11.52
CA PRO A 381 -19.25 12.05 -11.18
C PRO A 381 -20.59 11.68 -11.81
N ALA A 382 -20.76 10.41 -12.14
CA ALA A 382 -22.05 9.83 -12.48
C ALA A 382 -22.43 8.79 -11.42
N PHE A 383 -23.56 8.99 -10.74
CA PHE A 383 -24.04 8.10 -9.68
C PHE A 383 -25.14 7.18 -10.21
N GLY A 384 -25.00 5.89 -9.92
CA GLY A 384 -26.00 4.88 -10.26
C GLY A 384 -27.24 5.03 -9.38
N VAL A 385 -28.43 5.05 -9.95
CA VAL A 385 -29.71 5.07 -9.22
C VAL A 385 -30.66 4.01 -9.74
N ALA A 386 -31.67 3.65 -8.94
CA ALA A 386 -32.68 2.68 -9.34
C ALA A 386 -33.70 3.27 -10.34
N ASP A 387 -34.03 4.56 -10.20
CA ASP A 387 -34.96 5.28 -11.08
C ASP A 387 -34.54 6.76 -11.17
N VAL A 388 -34.23 7.23 -12.39
CA VAL A 388 -33.75 8.59 -12.64
C VAL A 388 -34.84 9.62 -12.38
N ALA A 389 -36.10 9.34 -12.70
CA ALA A 389 -37.18 10.31 -12.52
C ALA A 389 -37.39 10.61 -11.02
N THR A 390 -37.41 9.58 -10.19
CA THR A 390 -37.53 9.68 -8.74
C THR A 390 -36.33 10.42 -8.14
N ALA A 391 -35.12 10.11 -8.60
CA ALA A 391 -33.92 10.79 -8.14
C ALA A 391 -33.88 12.27 -8.57
N VAL A 392 -34.39 12.61 -9.77
CA VAL A 392 -34.55 14.01 -10.22
C VAL A 392 -35.50 14.79 -9.32
N ASP A 393 -36.63 14.20 -8.94
CA ASP A 393 -37.57 14.84 -8.01
C ASP A 393 -36.91 15.07 -6.65
N ALA A 394 -36.11 14.12 -6.16
CA ALA A 394 -35.32 14.28 -4.94
C ALA A 394 -34.28 15.39 -5.06
N VAL A 395 -33.56 15.50 -6.19
CA VAL A 395 -32.60 16.58 -6.46
C VAL A 395 -33.29 17.95 -6.38
N ARG A 396 -34.43 18.10 -7.06
CA ARG A 396 -35.20 19.36 -7.08
C ARG A 396 -35.75 19.69 -5.69
N ALA A 397 -36.23 18.70 -4.95
CA ALA A 397 -36.72 18.87 -3.57
C ALA A 397 -35.62 19.27 -2.59
N ALA A 398 -34.38 18.79 -2.79
CA ALA A 398 -33.22 19.12 -1.98
C ALA A 398 -32.57 20.48 -2.35
N GLY A 399 -33.11 21.21 -3.33
CA GLY A 399 -32.63 22.53 -3.73
C GLY A 399 -31.65 22.54 -4.91
N GLY A 400 -31.40 21.38 -5.51
CA GLY A 400 -30.59 21.25 -6.73
C GLY A 400 -31.40 21.48 -8.01
N THR A 401 -30.71 21.37 -9.14
CA THR A 401 -31.32 21.45 -10.48
C THR A 401 -31.01 20.21 -11.29
N ALA A 402 -31.92 19.83 -12.20
CA ALA A 402 -31.74 18.68 -13.06
C ALA A 402 -32.34 18.96 -14.44
N ALA A 403 -31.60 18.59 -15.49
CA ALA A 403 -32.08 18.63 -16.86
C ALA A 403 -33.21 17.59 -17.06
N GLU A 404 -33.95 17.73 -18.16
CA GLU A 404 -34.93 16.72 -18.55
C GLU A 404 -34.22 15.39 -18.86
N PRO A 405 -34.69 14.26 -18.28
CA PRO A 405 -34.03 12.99 -18.49
C PRO A 405 -34.01 12.61 -19.97
N ARG A 406 -32.86 12.13 -20.44
CA ARG A 406 -32.74 11.60 -21.79
C ARG A 406 -33.19 10.14 -21.73
N PHE A 407 -34.17 9.76 -22.54
CA PHE A 407 -34.75 8.41 -22.54
C PHE A 407 -34.38 7.58 -23.78
N GLU A 408 -33.67 8.17 -24.75
CA GLU A 408 -33.50 7.55 -26.08
C GLU A 408 -32.42 6.46 -26.12
N ASP A 409 -31.39 6.50 -25.27
CA ASP A 409 -30.30 5.50 -25.30
C ASP A 409 -29.85 4.98 -23.92
N HIS A 410 -29.95 5.79 -22.87
CA HIS A 410 -29.80 5.41 -21.45
C HIS A 410 -30.57 6.42 -20.61
N ARG A 411 -31.28 5.95 -19.59
CA ARG A 411 -31.94 6.84 -18.62
C ARG A 411 -30.87 7.53 -17.79
N ALA A 412 -30.45 8.70 -18.25
CA ALA A 412 -29.45 9.53 -17.61
C ALA A 412 -29.84 11.00 -17.67
N THR A 413 -29.40 11.77 -16.68
CA THR A 413 -29.62 13.21 -16.64
C THR A 413 -28.50 13.94 -15.91
N ALA A 414 -28.22 15.16 -16.37
CA ALA A 414 -27.26 16.06 -15.76
C ALA A 414 -27.94 16.87 -14.65
N CYS A 415 -27.27 16.95 -13.51
CA CYS A 415 -27.73 17.59 -12.30
C CYS A 415 -26.68 18.57 -11.75
N THR A 416 -27.15 19.48 -10.93
CA THR A 416 -26.34 20.38 -10.10
C THR A 416 -26.89 20.33 -8.68
N ASP A 417 -26.03 20.18 -7.67
CA ASP A 417 -26.47 20.22 -6.28
C ASP A 417 -26.81 21.65 -5.80
N ASP A 418 -27.16 21.77 -4.53
CA ASP A 418 -27.51 23.05 -3.89
C ASP A 418 -26.31 23.99 -3.71
N GLN A 419 -25.11 23.56 -4.09
CA GLN A 419 -23.84 24.29 -3.99
C GLN A 419 -23.17 24.52 -5.35
N GLY A 420 -23.78 24.09 -6.46
CA GLY A 420 -23.22 24.27 -7.79
C GLY A 420 -22.34 23.11 -8.29
N THR A 421 -22.19 22.04 -7.52
CA THR A 421 -21.45 20.84 -7.95
C THR A 421 -22.23 20.10 -9.02
N ARG A 422 -21.59 19.87 -10.17
CA ARG A 422 -22.19 19.12 -11.28
C ARG A 422 -22.01 17.61 -11.08
N PHE A 423 -23.06 16.85 -11.36
CA PHE A 423 -23.03 15.38 -11.36
C PHE A 423 -24.08 14.83 -12.33
N ASP A 424 -23.91 13.59 -12.77
CA ASP A 424 -24.89 12.87 -13.58
C ASP A 424 -25.59 11.81 -12.73
N LEU A 425 -26.87 11.56 -13.00
CA LEU A 425 -27.60 10.39 -12.51
C LEU A 425 -27.79 9.42 -13.66
N VAL A 426 -27.53 8.14 -13.41
CA VAL A 426 -27.64 7.09 -14.42
C VAL A 426 -28.40 5.91 -13.83
N GLU A 427 -29.41 5.42 -14.52
CA GLU A 427 -30.11 4.21 -14.07
C GLU A 427 -29.22 2.97 -14.21
N HIS A 428 -29.18 2.15 -13.16
CA HIS A 428 -28.58 0.82 -13.26
C HIS A 428 -29.36 -0.01 -14.28
N PRO A 429 -28.69 -0.76 -15.18
CA PRO A 429 -29.40 -1.71 -16.02
C PRO A 429 -30.12 -2.71 -15.12
N ALA A 430 -31.43 -2.86 -15.31
CA ALA A 430 -32.23 -3.80 -14.53
C ALA A 430 -31.58 -5.19 -14.59
N ASP A 431 -31.34 -5.78 -13.42
CA ASP A 431 -30.77 -7.11 -13.33
C ASP A 431 -31.69 -8.09 -14.09
N VAL A 432 -31.21 -8.64 -15.22
CA VAL A 432 -31.95 -9.64 -16.00
C VAL A 432 -31.79 -11.00 -15.29
N SER A 433 -32.23 -11.07 -14.04
CA SER A 433 -32.24 -12.26 -13.20
C SER A 433 -33.68 -12.65 -12.86
N GLY A 434 -34.52 -12.76 -13.90
CA GLY A 434 -35.93 -13.12 -13.75
C GLY A 434 -36.64 -13.63 -15.01
N GLY A 435 -35.89 -14.09 -16.01
CA GLY A 435 -36.46 -14.68 -17.22
C GLY A 435 -36.71 -16.18 -17.05
N ALA A 436 -37.90 -16.55 -16.56
CA ALA A 436 -38.38 -17.93 -16.67
C ALA A 436 -38.36 -18.34 -18.16
N ALA A 437 -37.65 -19.44 -18.46
CA ALA A 437 -37.63 -20.01 -19.80
C ALA A 437 -39.06 -20.37 -20.25
N PRO A 438 -39.49 -19.98 -21.47
CA PRO A 438 -40.76 -20.45 -21.99
C PRO A 438 -40.67 -21.96 -22.23
N ARG A 439 -41.69 -22.68 -21.75
CA ARG A 439 -41.88 -24.12 -21.94
C ARG A 439 -42.19 -24.47 -23.39
#